data_AF-A0A916D4Y2-F1
#
_entry.id   AF-A0A916D4Y2-F1
#
_cell.length_a   1.000
_cell.length_b   1.000
_cell.length_c   1.000
_cell.angle_alpha   90.00
_cell.angle_beta   90.00
_cell.angle_gamma   90.00
#
_symmetry.space_group_name_H-M   'P 1'
#
loop_
_entity.id
_entity.type
_entity.pdbx_description
1 polymer ?
#
loop_
_entity_poly.entity_id
_entity_poly.type
_entity_poly.pdbx_seq_one_letter_code
_entity_poly.pdbx_strand_id
1 'polypeptide(L)'
;MELSKTMTLTDASGKIFEFNQLEVMQNFFRTERDFWKNKYEMLAEEGLDLPSYFQIYNQFENALNVVATWKAEAPSWDVNSFHAQIDSLYNSYFRRNSANWLYSGHPFLTVWIELIRKSSKMAESFLNCMTKKLSVTGHDIETFSGNILAYEFLMQDDSKIYKRRNAERETFNALRSDLRKKRDDLLVEASDLQSSISIWKEGKHKEINDWQESNINRANEVAIYQSNTFHERLAAWHENIDRLEKTYKEKLRFDSPASYWNQAASKFKTQGMLWTLALIFVALGSVTYLSLFFIAWLTGLSLPIKLSTLEGVILFASILSLIAFLVRALSRLIFSSFHLQRDAEEREQLTYLYLSLGHETEVDAESRRIILQALFSRSDSGLLNKDSAPSMPGNVLDSILHATRRSGSSS
;
A
#
# COMPACT_ATOMS: atom_id res chain seq x y z
N MET A 1 -75.75 16.28 76.99
CA MET A 1 -76.78 15.45 77.67
C MET A 1 -76.53 14.01 77.26
N GLU A 2 -76.16 13.16 78.22
CA GLU A 2 -76.04 11.71 77.96
C GLU A 2 -77.44 11.16 77.67
N LEU A 3 -77.53 10.33 76.63
CA LEU A 3 -78.75 9.60 76.30
C LEU A 3 -78.79 8.38 77.21
N SER A 4 -79.80 8.28 78.08
CA SER A 4 -80.04 7.05 78.88
C SER A 4 -80.49 5.85 78.04
N LYS A 5 -80.74 6.04 76.73
CA LYS A 5 -81.05 5.02 75.73
C LYS A 5 -80.26 5.30 74.45
N THR A 6 -79.50 4.31 73.98
CA THR A 6 -78.72 4.39 72.74
C THR A 6 -79.63 4.49 71.52
N MET A 7 -79.46 5.53 70.69
CA MET A 7 -80.07 5.57 69.35
C MET A 7 -79.18 4.81 68.38
N THR A 8 -79.77 3.93 67.58
CA THR A 8 -79.04 3.13 66.59
C THR A 8 -79.49 3.48 65.18
N LEU A 9 -78.53 3.77 64.29
CA LEU A 9 -78.76 3.91 62.85
C LEU A 9 -78.03 2.79 62.11
N THR A 10 -78.64 2.28 61.06
CA THR A 10 -78.02 1.30 60.16
C THR A 10 -78.11 1.82 58.74
N ASP A 11 -76.97 1.82 58.05
CA ASP A 11 -76.92 2.22 56.65
C ASP A 11 -77.22 1.05 55.70
N ALA A 12 -77.32 1.35 54.40
CA ALA A 12 -77.68 0.37 53.39
C ALA A 12 -76.61 -0.71 53.14
N SER A 13 -75.39 -0.52 53.64
CA SER A 13 -74.33 -1.54 53.64
C SER A 13 -74.42 -2.50 54.84
N GLY A 14 -75.30 -2.20 55.80
CA GLY A 14 -75.41 -2.91 57.07
C GLY A 14 -74.47 -2.38 58.16
N LYS A 15 -73.82 -1.24 57.96
CA LYS A 15 -72.97 -0.61 58.98
C LYS A 15 -73.84 0.05 60.04
N ILE A 16 -73.55 -0.27 61.30
CA ILE A 16 -74.33 0.18 62.46
C ILE A 16 -73.60 1.34 63.15
N PHE A 17 -74.36 2.36 63.54
CA PHE A 17 -73.90 3.53 64.29
C PHE A 17 -74.74 3.68 65.55
N GLU A 18 -74.08 3.75 66.69
CA GLU A 18 -74.71 3.88 68.01
C GLU A 18 -74.39 5.23 68.62
N PHE A 19 -75.41 5.91 69.13
CA PHE A 19 -75.29 7.25 69.70
C PHE A 19 -75.75 7.24 71.16
N ASN A 20 -74.79 7.47 72.06
CA ASN A 20 -75.01 7.56 73.50
C ASN A 20 -75.02 9.01 74.01
N GLN A 21 -74.70 9.98 73.15
CA GLN A 21 -74.70 11.40 73.48
C GLN A 21 -75.34 12.22 72.37
N LEU A 22 -76.21 13.17 72.75
CA LEU A 22 -76.94 14.01 71.80
C LEU A 22 -76.00 14.84 70.91
N GLU A 23 -74.91 15.34 71.48
CA GLU A 23 -73.94 16.17 70.77
C GLU A 23 -73.18 15.38 69.69
N VAL A 24 -72.79 14.14 70.00
CA VAL A 24 -72.15 13.22 69.04
C VAL A 24 -73.10 12.90 67.88
N MET A 25 -74.37 12.65 68.19
CA MET A 25 -75.41 12.43 67.18
C MET A 25 -75.62 13.65 66.28
N GLN A 26 -75.73 14.85 66.88
CA GLN A 26 -75.88 16.09 66.12
C GLN A 26 -74.67 16.35 65.22
N ASN A 27 -73.45 16.14 65.71
CA ASN A 27 -72.26 16.32 64.91
C ASN A 27 -72.25 15.35 63.73
N PHE A 28 -72.57 14.07 63.97
CA PHE A 28 -72.71 13.07 62.92
C PHE A 28 -73.75 13.46 61.87
N PHE A 29 -74.93 13.93 62.30
CA PHE A 29 -75.98 14.40 61.37
C PHE A 29 -75.53 15.59 60.55
N ARG A 30 -74.79 16.54 61.14
CA ARG A 30 -74.22 17.68 60.39
C ARG A 30 -73.24 17.19 59.34
N THR A 31 -72.31 16.32 59.72
CA THR A 31 -71.30 15.78 58.78
C THR A 31 -71.94 15.03 57.63
N GLU A 32 -72.89 14.12 57.88
CA GLU A 32 -73.59 13.39 56.82
C GLU A 32 -74.43 14.33 55.94
N ARG A 33 -75.15 15.27 56.55
CA ARG A 33 -75.96 16.28 55.83
C ARG A 33 -75.09 17.13 54.92
N ASP A 34 -73.98 17.67 55.42
CA ASP A 34 -73.07 18.54 54.66
C ASP A 34 -72.43 17.77 53.50
N PHE A 35 -71.98 16.53 53.74
CA PHE A 35 -71.41 15.67 52.70
C PHE A 35 -72.42 15.36 51.59
N TRP A 36 -73.60 14.83 51.94
CA TRP A 36 -74.59 14.42 50.94
C TRP A 36 -75.20 15.60 50.21
N LYS A 37 -75.40 16.74 50.89
CA LYS A 37 -75.86 17.97 50.26
C LYS A 37 -74.84 18.48 49.23
N ASN A 38 -73.56 18.55 49.61
CA ASN A 38 -72.50 18.97 48.71
C ASN A 38 -72.42 18.06 47.47
N LYS A 39 -72.47 16.72 47.65
CA LYS A 39 -72.43 15.79 46.51
C LYS A 39 -73.67 15.87 45.63
N TYR A 40 -74.85 16.05 46.20
CA TYR A 40 -76.08 16.26 45.44
C TYR A 40 -76.00 17.54 44.60
N GLU A 41 -75.63 18.66 45.21
CA GLU A 41 -75.50 19.96 44.52
C GLU A 41 -74.49 19.87 43.38
N MET A 42 -73.31 19.33 43.63
CA MET A 42 -72.27 19.16 42.61
C MET A 42 -72.73 18.34 41.39
N LEU A 43 -73.43 17.23 41.62
CA LEU A 43 -73.82 16.33 40.52
C LEU A 43 -75.15 16.74 39.86
N ALA A 44 -76.02 17.45 40.57
CA ALA A 44 -77.25 18.01 40.02
C ALA A 44 -76.94 19.12 38.99
N GLU A 45 -75.90 19.92 39.22
CA GLU A 45 -75.39 20.89 38.24
C GLU A 45 -74.91 20.22 36.94
N GLU A 46 -74.41 18.98 37.02
CA GLU A 46 -74.00 18.17 35.86
C GLU A 46 -75.19 17.57 35.08
N GLY A 47 -76.44 17.76 35.55
CA GLY A 47 -77.65 17.29 34.86
C GLY A 47 -77.88 15.76 34.94
N LEU A 48 -77.26 15.09 35.91
CA LEU A 48 -77.31 13.64 36.07
C LEU A 48 -78.58 13.17 36.80
N ASP A 49 -79.06 11.98 36.46
CA ASP A 49 -80.11 11.29 37.23
C ASP A 49 -79.49 10.67 38.50
N LEU A 50 -79.92 11.17 39.66
CA LEU A 50 -79.28 10.85 40.94
C LEU A 50 -80.07 9.81 41.74
N PRO A 51 -79.41 8.75 42.23
CA PRO A 51 -80.02 7.78 43.13
C PRO A 51 -80.62 8.43 44.40
N SER A 52 -81.63 7.78 44.98
CA SER A 52 -82.31 8.24 46.21
C SER A 52 -81.36 8.50 47.38
N TYR A 53 -80.22 7.81 47.43
CA TYR A 53 -79.16 8.02 48.43
C TYR A 53 -78.69 9.47 48.54
N PHE A 54 -78.66 10.22 47.44
CA PHE A 54 -78.21 11.61 47.47
C PHE A 54 -79.22 12.54 48.14
N GLN A 55 -80.50 12.16 48.24
CA GLN A 55 -81.54 13.00 48.85
C GLN A 55 -81.61 12.88 50.38
N ILE A 56 -80.79 12.01 50.98
CA ILE A 56 -80.78 11.76 52.42
C ILE A 56 -80.42 13.00 53.26
N TYR A 57 -79.70 13.97 52.69
CA TYR A 57 -79.35 15.21 53.40
C TYR A 57 -80.58 15.95 53.92
N ASN A 58 -81.72 15.91 53.20
CA ASN A 58 -82.97 16.52 53.64
C ASN A 58 -83.46 15.91 54.96
N GLN A 59 -83.27 14.60 55.16
CA GLN A 59 -83.69 13.91 56.38
C GLN A 59 -82.80 14.29 57.56
N PHE A 60 -81.49 14.36 57.35
CA PHE A 60 -80.57 14.84 58.38
C PHE A 60 -80.79 16.33 58.70
N GLU A 61 -81.11 17.17 57.71
CA GLU A 61 -81.44 18.58 57.91
C GLU A 61 -82.73 18.75 58.73
N ASN A 62 -83.79 18.02 58.39
CA ASN A 62 -85.03 18.03 59.16
C ASN A 62 -84.83 17.50 60.58
N ALA A 63 -84.05 16.43 60.74
CA ALA A 63 -83.72 15.90 62.06
C ALA A 63 -82.94 16.93 62.90
N LEU A 64 -81.96 17.62 62.32
CA LEU A 64 -81.22 18.69 62.99
C LEU A 64 -82.12 19.86 63.40
N ASN A 65 -83.08 20.23 62.55
CA ASN A 65 -84.04 21.29 62.86
C ASN A 65 -84.94 20.93 64.04
N VAL A 66 -85.43 19.68 64.09
CA VAL A 66 -86.21 19.18 65.24
C VAL A 66 -85.36 19.16 66.51
N VAL A 67 -84.14 18.65 66.45
CA VAL A 67 -83.28 18.62 67.65
C VAL A 67 -82.89 20.04 68.09
N ALA A 68 -82.86 21.02 67.19
CA ALA A 68 -82.61 22.42 67.55
C ALA A 68 -83.75 23.02 68.41
N THR A 69 -85.01 22.63 68.19
CA THR A 69 -86.13 23.10 69.01
C THR A 69 -86.06 22.55 70.44
N TRP A 70 -85.48 21.35 70.61
CA TRP A 70 -85.33 20.72 71.92
C TRP A 70 -84.50 21.56 72.89
N LYS A 71 -83.61 22.45 72.41
CA LYS A 71 -82.81 23.30 73.31
C LYS A 71 -83.68 24.20 74.20
N ALA A 72 -84.85 24.62 73.71
CA ALA A 72 -85.80 25.44 74.45
C ALA A 72 -86.73 24.60 75.36
N GLU A 73 -87.03 23.36 74.97
CA GLU A 73 -88.05 22.52 75.61
C GLU A 73 -87.46 21.48 76.59
N ALA A 74 -86.24 20.99 76.31
CA ALA A 74 -85.55 19.94 77.05
C ALA A 74 -85.35 20.20 78.56
N PRO A 75 -85.15 21.44 79.05
CA PRO A 75 -85.04 21.68 80.49
C PRO A 75 -86.28 21.28 81.29
N SER A 76 -87.44 21.14 80.63
CA SER A 76 -88.71 20.76 81.27
C SER A 76 -89.08 19.28 81.11
N TRP A 77 -88.27 18.49 80.41
CA TRP A 77 -88.57 17.10 80.11
C TRP A 77 -88.02 16.14 81.16
N ASP A 78 -88.79 15.09 81.50
CA ASP A 78 -88.28 13.93 82.22
C ASP A 78 -87.60 12.93 81.26
N VAL A 79 -86.96 11.90 81.84
CA VAL A 79 -86.22 10.88 81.08
C VAL A 79 -87.10 10.15 80.05
N ASN A 80 -88.36 9.88 80.40
CA ASN A 80 -89.29 9.17 79.53
C ASN A 80 -89.76 10.04 78.37
N SER A 81 -90.03 11.32 78.64
CA SER A 81 -90.39 12.32 77.63
C SER A 81 -89.26 12.53 76.64
N PHE A 82 -88.01 12.61 77.12
CA PHE A 82 -86.85 12.69 76.25
C PHE A 82 -86.67 11.43 75.38
N HIS A 83 -86.87 10.24 75.94
CA HIS A 83 -86.87 9.00 75.15
C HIS A 83 -87.96 8.98 74.07
N ALA A 84 -89.17 9.43 74.38
CA ALA A 84 -90.26 9.52 73.42
C ALA A 84 -89.91 10.48 72.25
N GLN A 85 -89.21 11.59 72.53
CA GLN A 85 -88.76 12.52 71.49
C GLN A 85 -87.68 11.91 70.59
N ILE A 86 -86.73 11.16 71.15
CA ILE A 86 -85.71 10.42 70.39
C ILE A 86 -86.37 9.34 69.51
N ASP A 87 -87.31 8.57 70.05
CA ASP A 87 -88.03 7.55 69.29
C ASP A 87 -88.89 8.19 68.18
N SER A 88 -89.52 9.34 68.45
CA SER A 88 -90.26 10.11 67.45
C SER A 88 -89.36 10.60 66.31
N LEU A 89 -88.18 11.14 66.63
CA LEU A 89 -87.17 11.57 65.67
C LEU A 89 -86.74 10.40 64.76
N TYR A 90 -86.38 9.27 65.36
CA TYR A 90 -85.99 8.07 64.61
C TYR A 90 -87.11 7.56 63.71
N ASN A 91 -88.33 7.45 64.25
CA ASN A 91 -89.49 6.96 63.50
C ASN A 91 -89.87 7.87 62.33
N SER A 92 -89.70 9.19 62.51
CA SER A 92 -90.06 10.19 61.50
C SER A 92 -89.06 10.22 60.35
N TYR A 93 -87.76 10.15 60.63
CA TYR A 93 -86.73 10.44 59.64
C TYR A 93 -85.86 9.24 59.23
N PHE A 94 -85.74 8.20 60.06
CA PHE A 94 -84.72 7.16 59.86
C PHE A 94 -85.27 5.74 59.76
N ARG A 95 -86.43 5.42 60.37
CA ARG A 95 -87.00 4.05 60.38
C ARG A 95 -87.18 3.43 58.99
N ARG A 96 -87.58 4.23 58.00
CA ARG A 96 -87.81 3.77 56.61
C ARG A 96 -86.62 4.03 55.68
N ASN A 97 -85.60 4.74 56.16
CA ASN A 97 -84.52 5.26 55.33
C ASN A 97 -83.18 4.54 55.54
N SER A 98 -83.10 3.53 56.40
CA SER A 98 -81.92 2.65 56.50
C SER A 98 -81.54 2.01 55.15
N ALA A 99 -82.52 1.81 54.25
CA ALA A 99 -82.29 1.31 52.89
C ALA A 99 -81.82 2.37 51.88
N ASN A 100 -81.92 3.67 52.22
CA ASN A 100 -81.68 4.82 51.33
C ASN A 100 -80.58 5.74 51.85
N TRP A 101 -79.74 5.27 52.77
CA TRP A 101 -78.60 6.02 53.30
C TRP A 101 -77.34 5.17 53.22
N LEU A 102 -76.24 5.79 52.84
CA LEU A 102 -74.90 5.21 52.92
C LEU A 102 -74.04 6.13 53.78
N TYR A 103 -73.24 5.56 54.66
CA TYR A 103 -72.31 6.36 55.46
C TYR A 103 -71.23 7.01 54.60
N SER A 104 -71.04 8.33 54.73
CA SER A 104 -70.10 9.12 53.90
C SER A 104 -68.64 8.63 53.95
N GLY A 105 -68.22 7.95 55.02
CA GLY A 105 -66.86 7.45 55.19
C GLY A 105 -66.59 6.08 54.55
N HIS A 106 -67.50 5.54 53.74
CA HIS A 106 -67.23 4.30 53.00
C HIS A 106 -66.21 4.50 51.88
N PRO A 107 -65.15 3.67 51.80
CA PRO A 107 -64.08 3.86 50.80
C PRO A 107 -64.58 3.67 49.36
N PHE A 108 -65.64 2.88 49.16
CA PHE A 108 -66.21 2.64 47.83
C PHE A 108 -67.04 3.84 47.31
N LEU A 109 -67.38 4.83 48.13
CA LEU A 109 -68.26 5.93 47.71
C LEU A 109 -67.63 6.81 46.66
N THR A 110 -66.33 7.10 46.75
CA THR A 110 -65.62 7.89 45.74
C THR A 110 -65.71 7.24 44.37
N VAL A 111 -65.44 5.92 44.32
CA VAL A 111 -65.53 5.13 43.09
C VAL A 111 -66.97 5.11 42.58
N TRP A 112 -67.94 4.84 43.46
CA TRP A 112 -69.35 4.82 43.08
C TRP A 112 -69.83 6.16 42.50
N ILE A 113 -69.47 7.29 43.13
CA ILE A 113 -69.79 8.64 42.64
C ILE A 113 -69.19 8.90 41.26
N GLU A 114 -67.95 8.48 41.02
CA GLU A 114 -67.34 8.59 39.69
C GLU A 114 -68.04 7.73 38.64
N LEU A 115 -68.56 6.56 39.02
CA LEU A 115 -69.30 5.70 38.11
C LEU A 115 -70.64 6.28 37.70
N ILE A 116 -71.31 7.05 38.58
CA ILE A 116 -72.57 7.73 38.25
C ILE A 116 -72.39 8.66 37.05
N ARG A 117 -71.24 9.34 36.96
CA ARG A 117 -70.90 10.20 35.81
C ARG A 117 -70.70 9.43 34.50
N LYS A 118 -70.38 8.13 34.59
CA LYS A 118 -70.10 7.30 33.41
C LYS A 118 -71.34 6.55 32.94
N SER A 119 -72.03 5.88 33.85
CA SER A 119 -73.29 5.19 33.58
C SER A 119 -74.00 4.91 34.90
N SER A 120 -75.27 5.29 34.97
CA SER A 120 -76.14 4.99 36.11
C SER A 120 -76.24 3.48 36.38
N LYS A 121 -76.35 2.65 35.33
CA LYS A 121 -76.40 1.18 35.45
C LYS A 121 -75.10 0.58 35.98
N MET A 122 -73.96 1.09 35.51
CA MET A 122 -72.65 0.66 35.98
C MET A 122 -72.46 0.99 37.47
N ALA A 123 -72.87 2.19 37.88
CA ALA A 123 -72.82 2.62 39.27
C ALA A 123 -73.76 1.80 40.17
N GLU A 124 -74.97 1.50 39.70
CA GLU A 124 -75.93 0.66 40.40
C GLU A 124 -75.39 -0.76 40.61
N SER A 125 -74.88 -1.38 39.55
CA SER A 125 -74.26 -2.71 39.60
C SER A 125 -73.10 -2.76 40.60
N PHE A 126 -72.18 -1.78 40.53
CA PHE A 126 -71.08 -1.64 41.48
C PHE A 126 -71.58 -1.52 42.94
N LEU A 127 -72.58 -0.66 43.17
CA LEU A 127 -73.11 -0.44 44.52
C LEU A 127 -73.83 -1.67 45.07
N ASN A 128 -74.54 -2.43 44.24
CA ASN A 128 -75.20 -3.67 44.65
C ASN A 128 -74.19 -4.68 45.19
N CYS A 129 -73.03 -4.81 44.56
CA CYS A 129 -71.92 -5.62 45.08
C CYS A 129 -71.41 -5.11 46.43
N MET A 130 -71.21 -3.79 46.58
CA MET A 130 -70.70 -3.21 47.84
C MET A 130 -71.68 -3.33 49.01
N THR A 131 -72.98 -3.22 48.74
CA THR A 131 -74.05 -3.30 49.74
C THR A 131 -74.54 -4.73 49.98
N LYS A 132 -73.88 -5.74 49.38
CA LYS A 132 -74.22 -7.17 49.50
C LYS A 132 -75.68 -7.48 49.11
N LYS A 133 -76.28 -6.67 48.24
CA LYS A 133 -77.59 -6.98 47.64
C LYS A 133 -77.36 -8.10 46.62
N LEU A 134 -77.87 -9.29 46.94
CA LEU A 134 -77.52 -10.59 46.34
C LEU A 134 -78.04 -10.83 44.90
N SER A 135 -78.10 -9.78 44.07
CA SER A 135 -78.62 -9.85 42.71
C SER A 135 -77.60 -9.28 41.72
N VAL A 136 -76.65 -10.11 41.28
CA VAL A 136 -75.88 -9.83 40.07
C VAL A 136 -76.75 -10.22 38.88
N THR A 137 -77.64 -9.32 38.48
CA THR A 137 -78.59 -9.56 37.39
C THR A 137 -78.44 -8.48 36.33
N GLY A 138 -78.09 -8.90 35.12
CA GLY A 138 -78.01 -8.06 33.93
C GLY A 138 -76.99 -8.62 32.94
N HIS A 139 -77.38 -8.68 31.65
CA HIS A 139 -76.57 -9.25 30.57
C HIS A 139 -75.90 -8.17 29.70
N ASP A 140 -76.05 -6.89 30.06
CA ASP A 140 -75.46 -5.78 29.32
C ASP A 140 -74.05 -5.45 29.79
N ILE A 141 -73.30 -4.79 28.90
CA ILE A 141 -71.89 -4.46 29.09
C ILE A 141 -71.64 -3.50 30.26
N GLU A 142 -72.59 -2.61 30.57
CA GLU A 142 -72.45 -1.63 31.65
C GLU A 142 -72.59 -2.32 33.01
N THR A 143 -73.58 -3.20 33.13
CA THR A 143 -73.77 -4.06 34.31
C THR A 143 -72.55 -4.96 34.53
N PHE A 144 -72.07 -5.63 33.48
CA PHE A 144 -70.86 -6.47 33.56
C PHE A 144 -69.64 -5.65 34.01
N SER A 145 -69.42 -4.47 33.41
CA SER A 145 -68.30 -3.59 33.75
C SER A 145 -68.36 -3.15 35.22
N GLY A 146 -69.54 -2.80 35.73
CA GLY A 146 -69.73 -2.45 37.15
C GLY A 146 -69.36 -3.60 38.11
N ASN A 147 -69.75 -4.83 37.76
CA ASN A 147 -69.40 -6.03 38.53
C ASN A 147 -67.89 -6.32 38.52
N ILE A 148 -67.22 -6.16 37.37
CA ILE A 148 -65.77 -6.35 37.27
C ILE A 148 -65.01 -5.30 38.07
N LEU A 149 -65.44 -4.03 38.02
CA LEU A 149 -64.82 -2.97 38.82
C LEU A 149 -65.04 -3.18 40.32
N ALA A 150 -66.21 -3.69 40.73
CA ALA A 150 -66.45 -4.09 42.10
C ALA A 150 -65.53 -5.24 42.54
N TYR A 151 -65.34 -6.25 41.68
CA TYR A 151 -64.39 -7.33 41.92
C TYR A 151 -62.95 -6.81 42.06
N GLU A 152 -62.49 -5.94 41.16
CA GLU A 152 -61.15 -5.35 41.24
C GLU A 152 -60.94 -4.53 42.51
N PHE A 153 -61.94 -3.75 42.93
CA PHE A 153 -61.88 -2.95 44.15
C PHE A 153 -61.84 -3.83 45.41
N LEU A 154 -62.65 -4.89 45.47
CA LEU A 154 -62.66 -5.80 46.63
C LEU A 154 -61.41 -6.68 46.71
N MET A 155 -60.84 -7.07 45.56
CA MET A 155 -59.72 -8.00 45.47
C MET A 155 -58.41 -7.29 45.13
N GLN A 156 -58.27 -6.01 45.46
CA GLN A 156 -57.16 -5.18 44.99
C GLN A 156 -55.76 -5.76 45.33
N ASP A 157 -55.62 -6.45 46.47
CA ASP A 157 -54.36 -7.10 46.89
C ASP A 157 -54.20 -8.56 46.41
N ASP A 158 -55.30 -9.20 45.98
CA ASP A 158 -55.36 -10.62 45.61
C ASP A 158 -55.61 -10.88 44.12
N SER A 159 -56.00 -9.87 43.34
CA SER A 159 -56.29 -9.99 41.92
C SER A 159 -55.04 -10.35 41.11
N LYS A 160 -55.08 -11.53 40.48
CA LYS A 160 -54.01 -12.00 39.57
C LYS A 160 -53.80 -11.07 38.37
N ILE A 161 -54.81 -10.30 37.97
CA ILE A 161 -54.75 -9.37 36.82
C ILE A 161 -53.79 -8.22 37.10
N TYR A 162 -53.89 -7.61 38.29
CA TYR A 162 -53.02 -6.51 38.70
C TYR A 162 -51.56 -6.98 38.85
N LYS A 163 -51.34 -8.13 39.51
CA LYS A 163 -50.01 -8.73 39.69
C LYS A 163 -49.33 -9.05 38.35
N ARG A 164 -50.06 -9.62 37.39
CA ARG A 164 -49.55 -9.91 36.04
C ARG A 164 -49.09 -8.65 35.31
N ARG A 165 -49.89 -7.58 35.32
CA ARG A 165 -49.56 -6.32 34.64
C ARG A 165 -48.24 -5.72 35.14
N ASN A 166 -48.01 -5.76 36.45
CA ASN A 166 -46.78 -5.23 37.03
C ASN A 166 -45.56 -6.09 36.66
N ALA A 167 -45.67 -7.42 36.74
CA ALA A 167 -44.60 -8.33 36.34
C ALA A 167 -44.23 -8.22 34.85
N GLU A 168 -45.24 -8.10 33.97
CA GLU A 168 -45.01 -7.86 32.55
C GLU A 168 -44.28 -6.53 32.32
N ARG A 169 -44.67 -5.47 33.04
CA ARG A 169 -44.02 -4.15 32.94
C ARG A 169 -42.55 -4.17 33.34
N GLU A 170 -42.21 -4.87 34.42
CA GLU A 170 -40.81 -5.06 34.83
C GLU A 170 -40.01 -5.82 33.77
N THR A 171 -40.58 -6.89 33.23
CA THR A 171 -39.95 -7.67 32.15
C THR A 171 -39.72 -6.83 30.89
N PHE A 172 -40.69 -6.01 30.49
CA PHE A 172 -40.55 -5.10 29.35
C PHE A 172 -39.48 -4.02 29.59
N ASN A 173 -39.37 -3.50 30.81
CA ASN A 173 -38.34 -2.54 31.15
C ASN A 173 -36.94 -3.17 31.10
N ALA A 174 -36.79 -4.40 31.59
CA ALA A 174 -35.54 -5.14 31.51
C ALA A 174 -35.14 -5.39 30.03
N LEU A 175 -36.07 -5.91 29.22
CA LEU A 175 -35.84 -6.13 27.78
C LEU A 175 -35.44 -4.84 27.06
N ARG A 176 -36.11 -3.72 27.37
CA ARG A 176 -35.79 -2.41 26.81
C ARG A 176 -34.39 -1.95 27.20
N SER A 177 -33.97 -2.19 28.45
CA SER A 177 -32.63 -1.88 28.92
C SER A 177 -31.57 -2.70 28.19
N ASP A 178 -31.79 -4.01 28.04
CA ASP A 178 -30.87 -4.90 27.34
C ASP A 178 -30.74 -4.54 25.86
N LEU A 179 -31.85 -4.24 25.19
CA LEU A 179 -31.83 -3.79 23.80
C LEU A 179 -31.05 -2.48 23.62
N ARG A 180 -31.20 -1.54 24.55
CA ARG A 180 -30.42 -0.29 24.55
C ARG A 180 -28.94 -0.57 24.72
N LYS A 181 -28.58 -1.39 25.70
CA LYS A 181 -27.19 -1.78 25.94
C LYS A 181 -26.59 -2.46 24.71
N LYS A 182 -27.28 -3.43 24.11
CA LYS A 182 -26.81 -4.12 22.91
C LYS A 182 -26.66 -3.19 21.70
N ARG A 183 -27.58 -2.24 21.53
CA ARG A 183 -27.43 -1.20 20.51
C ARG A 183 -26.17 -0.38 20.75
N ASP A 184 -25.94 0.06 21.99
CA ASP A 184 -24.80 0.91 22.35
C ASP A 184 -23.48 0.15 22.18
N ASP A 185 -23.42 -1.12 22.60
CA ASP A 185 -22.28 -2.02 22.39
C ASP A 185 -21.96 -2.15 20.88
N LEU A 186 -22.98 -2.40 20.04
CA LEU A 186 -22.81 -2.52 18.58
C LEU A 186 -22.33 -1.21 17.94
N LEU A 187 -22.77 -0.05 18.44
CA LEU A 187 -22.30 1.25 17.95
C LEU A 187 -20.82 1.47 18.29
N VAL A 188 -20.39 1.05 19.47
CA VAL A 188 -18.96 1.09 19.86
C VAL A 188 -18.14 0.17 18.97
N GLU A 189 -18.56 -1.10 18.80
CA GLU A 189 -17.87 -2.05 17.93
C GLU A 189 -17.77 -1.55 16.48
N ALA A 190 -18.83 -0.94 15.94
CA ALA A 190 -18.83 -0.37 14.60
C ALA A 190 -17.86 0.82 14.48
N SER A 191 -17.82 1.70 15.49
CA SER A 191 -16.88 2.82 15.55
C SER A 191 -15.43 2.35 15.63
N ASP A 192 -15.15 1.33 16.45
CA ASP A 192 -13.81 0.74 16.59
C ASP A 192 -13.37 0.06 15.30
N LEU A 193 -14.27 -0.67 14.63
CA LEU A 193 -14.00 -1.24 13.32
C LEU A 193 -13.68 -0.15 12.29
N GLN A 194 -14.47 0.93 12.23
CA GLN A 194 -14.23 2.05 11.33
C GLN A 194 -12.87 2.73 11.58
N SER A 195 -12.51 2.92 12.85
CA SER A 195 -11.20 3.45 13.26
C SER A 195 -10.07 2.52 12.81
N SER A 196 -10.19 1.22 13.07
CA SER A 196 -9.19 0.21 12.67
C SER A 196 -8.99 0.14 11.16
N ILE A 197 -10.06 0.24 10.38
CA ILE A 197 -10.02 0.26 8.91
C ILE A 197 -9.31 1.53 8.43
N SER A 198 -9.58 2.68 9.05
CA SER A 198 -8.93 3.94 8.71
C SER A 198 -7.43 3.89 8.96
N ILE A 199 -7.02 3.41 10.14
CA ILE A 199 -5.60 3.23 10.52
C ILE A 199 -4.92 2.24 9.56
N TRP A 200 -5.56 1.11 9.27
CA TRP A 200 -5.02 0.12 8.33
C TRP A 200 -4.85 0.70 6.93
N LYS A 201 -5.86 1.44 6.43
CA LYS A 201 -5.83 2.08 5.12
C LYS A 201 -4.68 3.09 5.02
N GLU A 202 -4.52 3.95 6.01
CA GLU A 202 -3.46 4.97 6.03
C GLU A 202 -2.07 4.33 6.15
N GLY A 203 -1.93 3.33 7.02
CA GLY A 203 -0.70 2.54 7.13
C GLY A 203 -0.32 1.86 5.82
N LYS A 204 -1.28 1.24 5.13
CA LYS A 204 -1.03 0.60 3.83
C LYS A 204 -0.76 1.60 2.71
N HIS A 205 -1.43 2.75 2.72
CA HIS A 205 -1.14 3.80 1.75
C HIS A 205 0.31 4.30 1.89
N LYS A 206 0.76 4.53 3.13
CA LYS A 206 2.14 4.90 3.42
C LYS A 206 3.13 3.82 2.97
N GLU A 207 2.90 2.56 3.34
CA GLU A 207 3.77 1.44 2.96
C GLU A 207 3.91 1.29 1.43
N ILE A 208 2.81 1.45 0.69
CA ILE A 208 2.83 1.40 -0.78
C ILE A 208 3.62 2.58 -1.35
N ASN A 209 3.40 3.80 -0.84
CA ASN A 209 4.12 4.98 -1.32
C ASN A 209 5.62 4.86 -1.05
N ASP A 210 6.00 4.46 0.17
CA ASP A 210 7.41 4.26 0.56
C ASP A 210 8.06 3.16 -0.31
N TRP A 211 7.33 2.07 -0.60
CA TRP A 211 7.80 1.01 -1.50
C TRP A 211 7.95 1.50 -2.95
N GLN A 212 7.00 2.28 -3.46
CA GLN A 212 7.06 2.85 -4.80
C GLN A 212 8.25 3.80 -4.94
N GLU A 213 8.43 4.71 -4.00
CA GLU A 213 9.56 5.64 -3.98
C GLU A 213 10.90 4.91 -3.91
N SER A 214 11.02 3.91 -3.02
CA SER A 214 12.22 3.08 -2.93
C SER A 214 12.51 2.35 -4.24
N ASN A 215 11.50 1.79 -4.90
CA ASN A 215 11.67 1.10 -6.17
C ASN A 215 12.07 2.04 -7.31
N ILE A 216 11.47 3.23 -7.38
CA ILE A 216 11.84 4.25 -8.37
C ILE A 216 13.31 4.68 -8.16
N ASN A 217 13.70 4.92 -6.91
CA ASN A 217 15.08 5.29 -6.59
C ASN A 217 16.06 4.18 -6.96
N ARG A 218 15.78 2.92 -6.60
CA ARG A 218 16.61 1.77 -7.00
C ARG A 218 16.67 1.59 -8.51
N ALA A 219 15.56 1.75 -9.22
CA ALA A 219 15.52 1.66 -10.67
C ALA A 219 16.38 2.75 -11.33
N ASN A 220 16.29 3.98 -10.82
CA ASN A 220 17.09 5.11 -11.29
C ASN A 220 18.59 4.89 -11.00
N GLU A 221 18.95 4.44 -9.80
CA GLU A 221 20.34 4.11 -9.44
C GLU A 221 20.92 3.03 -10.37
N VAL A 222 20.16 1.96 -10.62
CA VAL A 222 20.56 0.90 -11.54
C VAL A 222 20.70 1.44 -12.97
N ALA A 223 19.76 2.27 -13.43
CA ALA A 223 19.81 2.85 -14.77
C ALA A 223 21.02 3.77 -14.94
N ILE A 224 21.32 4.62 -13.96
CA ILE A 224 22.51 5.50 -13.95
C ILE A 224 23.78 4.65 -13.94
N TYR A 225 23.86 3.65 -13.08
CA TYR A 225 25.02 2.76 -13.02
C TYR A 225 25.24 2.01 -14.33
N GLN A 226 24.19 1.42 -14.92
CA GLN A 226 24.27 0.73 -16.19
C GLN A 226 24.65 1.66 -17.34
N SER A 227 24.10 2.88 -17.38
CA SER A 227 24.45 3.87 -18.39
C SER A 227 25.92 4.28 -18.28
N ASN A 228 26.39 4.64 -17.08
CA ASN A 228 27.77 5.03 -16.85
C ASN A 228 28.74 3.89 -17.20
N THR A 229 28.48 2.67 -16.71
CA THR A 229 29.33 1.51 -17.02
C THR A 229 29.32 1.15 -18.50
N PHE A 230 28.19 1.31 -19.19
CA PHE A 230 28.11 1.15 -20.64
C PHE A 230 28.93 2.20 -21.38
N HIS A 231 28.83 3.48 -21.00
CA HIS A 231 29.60 4.56 -21.60
C HIS A 231 31.11 4.41 -21.38
N GLU A 232 31.53 4.05 -20.16
CA GLU A 232 32.93 3.75 -19.84
C GLU A 232 33.47 2.59 -20.69
N ARG A 233 32.71 1.49 -20.77
CA ARG A 233 33.10 0.33 -21.60
C ARG A 233 33.14 0.66 -23.08
N LEU A 234 32.16 1.43 -23.58
CA LEU A 234 32.10 1.85 -24.97
C LEU A 234 33.32 2.72 -25.33
N ALA A 235 33.67 3.67 -24.47
CA ALA A 235 34.86 4.51 -24.64
C ALA A 235 36.13 3.65 -24.65
N ALA A 236 36.28 2.73 -23.69
CA ALA A 236 37.42 1.82 -23.63
C ALA A 236 37.50 0.89 -24.86
N TRP A 237 36.37 0.42 -25.39
CA TRP A 237 36.35 -0.37 -26.62
C TRP A 237 36.73 0.47 -27.83
N HIS A 238 36.25 1.71 -27.93
CA HIS A 238 36.60 2.60 -29.02
C HIS A 238 38.12 2.88 -29.04
N GLU A 239 38.70 3.20 -27.89
CA GLU A 239 40.15 3.40 -27.76
C GLU A 239 40.94 2.13 -28.13
N ASN A 240 40.46 0.96 -27.69
CA ASN A 240 41.09 -0.31 -28.04
C ASN A 240 41.02 -0.63 -29.54
N ILE A 241 39.88 -0.37 -30.19
CA ILE A 241 39.70 -0.56 -31.63
C ILE A 241 40.62 0.40 -32.38
N ASP A 242 40.65 1.68 -32.02
CA ASP A 242 41.53 2.68 -32.63
C ASP A 242 43.01 2.30 -32.49
N ARG A 243 43.41 1.86 -31.30
CA ARG A 243 44.77 1.38 -31.04
C ARG A 243 45.08 0.16 -31.90
N LEU A 244 44.18 -0.83 -31.95
CA LEU A 244 44.37 -2.04 -32.73
C LEU A 244 44.44 -1.74 -34.23
N GLU A 245 43.60 -0.84 -34.72
CA GLU A 245 43.62 -0.39 -36.11
C GLU A 245 44.94 0.29 -36.46
N LYS A 246 45.44 1.21 -35.61
CA LYS A 246 46.74 1.85 -35.78
C LYS A 246 47.87 0.82 -35.81
N THR A 247 47.93 -0.07 -34.83
CA THR A 247 48.94 -1.14 -34.76
C THR A 247 48.87 -2.06 -35.99
N TYR A 248 47.67 -2.43 -36.44
CA TYR A 248 47.51 -3.30 -37.60
C TYR A 248 47.90 -2.60 -38.91
N LYS A 249 47.51 -1.34 -39.10
CA LYS A 249 47.94 -0.51 -40.24
C LYS A 249 49.47 -0.36 -40.28
N GLU A 250 50.10 -0.12 -39.13
CA GLU A 250 51.55 -0.03 -39.03
C GLU A 250 52.22 -1.37 -39.34
N LYS A 251 51.73 -2.48 -38.79
CA LYS A 251 52.21 -3.83 -39.11
C LYS A 251 52.14 -4.09 -40.62
N LEU A 252 50.99 -3.85 -41.25
CA LEU A 252 50.79 -4.09 -42.68
C LEU A 252 51.72 -3.24 -43.56
N ARG A 253 52.00 -2.00 -43.13
CA ARG A 253 52.90 -1.08 -43.85
C ARG A 253 54.35 -1.58 -43.91
N PHE A 254 54.83 -2.32 -42.90
CA PHE A 254 56.23 -2.74 -42.81
C PHE A 254 56.46 -4.24 -43.03
N ASP A 255 55.44 -5.08 -42.85
CA ASP A 255 55.51 -6.52 -43.17
C ASP A 255 55.74 -6.77 -44.67
N SER A 256 55.12 -5.94 -45.53
CA SER A 256 55.31 -6.01 -46.99
C SER A 256 56.75 -5.66 -47.42
N PRO A 257 57.37 -4.54 -46.96
CA PRO A 257 58.80 -4.28 -47.17
C PRO A 257 59.74 -5.34 -46.58
N ALA A 258 59.52 -5.82 -45.34
CA ALA A 258 60.37 -6.83 -44.72
C ALA A 258 60.39 -8.13 -45.53
N SER A 259 59.21 -8.62 -45.93
CA SER A 259 59.09 -9.81 -46.77
C SER A 259 59.66 -9.61 -48.18
N TYR A 260 59.61 -8.40 -48.73
CA TYR A 260 60.27 -8.07 -49.99
C TYR A 260 61.80 -8.16 -49.88
N TRP A 261 62.40 -7.56 -48.83
CA TRP A 261 63.85 -7.57 -48.63
C TRP A 261 64.36 -8.98 -48.34
N ASN A 262 63.63 -9.78 -47.57
CA ASN A 262 63.94 -11.19 -47.37
C ASN A 262 63.99 -11.98 -48.69
N GLN A 263 62.97 -11.78 -49.54
CA GLN A 263 62.93 -12.39 -50.88
C GLN A 263 64.08 -11.89 -51.78
N ALA A 264 64.42 -10.60 -51.73
CA ALA A 264 65.53 -10.03 -52.48
C ALA A 264 66.88 -10.60 -52.02
N ALA A 265 67.11 -10.70 -50.70
CA ALA A 265 68.30 -11.32 -50.11
C ALA A 265 68.47 -12.76 -50.59
N SER A 266 67.40 -13.57 -50.54
CA SER A 266 67.39 -14.95 -51.01
C SER A 266 67.75 -15.06 -52.51
N LYS A 267 67.22 -14.15 -53.34
CA LYS A 267 67.55 -14.09 -54.78
C LYS A 267 69.02 -13.76 -55.02
N PHE A 268 69.55 -12.72 -54.37
CA PHE A 268 70.96 -12.33 -54.53
C PHE A 268 71.93 -13.36 -53.99
N LYS A 269 71.59 -14.03 -52.88
CA LYS A 269 72.34 -15.15 -52.34
C LYS A 269 72.46 -16.28 -53.37
N THR A 270 71.35 -16.64 -54.00
CA THR A 270 71.30 -17.68 -55.04
C THR A 270 72.16 -17.29 -56.25
N GLN A 271 72.07 -16.04 -56.71
CA GLN A 271 72.92 -15.53 -57.81
C GLN A 271 74.41 -15.55 -57.43
N GLY A 272 74.76 -15.10 -56.22
CA GLY A 272 76.14 -15.11 -55.72
C GLY A 272 76.72 -16.53 -55.65
N MET A 273 75.91 -17.51 -55.20
CA MET A 273 76.30 -18.92 -55.23
C MET A 273 76.52 -19.45 -56.65
N LEU A 274 75.65 -19.10 -57.61
CA LEU A 274 75.83 -19.50 -59.02
C LEU A 274 77.12 -18.94 -59.61
N TRP A 275 77.43 -17.66 -59.37
CA TRP A 275 78.69 -17.06 -59.82
C TRP A 275 79.92 -17.66 -59.13
N THR A 276 79.79 -18.01 -57.84
CA THR A 276 80.85 -18.70 -57.09
C THR A 276 81.12 -20.08 -57.68
N LEU A 277 80.06 -20.82 -58.00
CA LEU A 277 80.17 -22.12 -58.66
C LEU A 277 80.83 -21.99 -60.04
N ALA A 278 80.41 -21.00 -60.84
CA ALA A 278 81.03 -20.72 -62.14
C ALA A 278 82.53 -20.38 -62.01
N LEU A 279 82.92 -19.60 -61.00
CA LEU A 279 84.32 -19.29 -60.74
C LEU A 279 85.12 -20.54 -60.36
N ILE A 280 84.57 -21.44 -59.54
CA ILE A 280 85.21 -22.71 -59.18
C ILE A 280 85.44 -23.56 -60.44
N PHE A 281 84.45 -23.66 -61.33
CA PHE A 281 84.60 -24.38 -62.60
C PHE A 281 85.68 -23.76 -63.50
N VAL A 282 85.70 -22.43 -63.64
CA VAL A 282 86.73 -21.72 -64.42
C VAL A 282 88.11 -21.91 -63.80
N ALA A 283 88.24 -21.81 -62.48
CA ALA A 283 89.51 -21.99 -61.78
C ALA A 283 90.04 -23.42 -61.93
N LEU A 284 89.20 -24.43 -61.67
CA LEU A 284 89.57 -25.84 -61.82
C LEU A 284 89.88 -26.20 -63.28
N GLY A 285 89.07 -25.71 -64.23
CA GLY A 285 89.32 -25.86 -65.66
C GLY A 285 90.63 -25.21 -66.09
N SER A 286 90.95 -24.03 -65.56
CA SER A 286 92.20 -23.33 -65.86
C SER A 286 93.41 -24.08 -65.30
N VAL A 287 93.34 -24.55 -64.05
CA VAL A 287 94.43 -25.32 -63.43
C VAL A 287 94.65 -26.65 -64.15
N THR A 288 93.59 -27.37 -64.49
CA THR A 288 93.70 -28.64 -65.23
C THR A 288 94.26 -28.43 -66.64
N TYR A 289 93.75 -27.44 -67.38
CA TYR A 289 94.26 -27.09 -68.71
C TYR A 289 95.74 -26.68 -68.69
N LEU A 290 96.14 -25.77 -67.78
CA LEU A 290 97.53 -25.33 -67.66
C LEU A 290 98.46 -26.46 -67.24
N SER A 291 98.02 -27.35 -66.33
CA SER A 291 98.81 -28.50 -65.88
C SER A 291 99.03 -29.51 -67.02
N LEU A 292 97.98 -29.85 -67.77
CA LEU A 292 98.08 -30.74 -68.93
C LEU A 292 98.97 -30.14 -70.03
N PHE A 293 98.80 -28.85 -70.31
CA PHE A 293 99.63 -28.13 -71.28
C PHE A 293 101.11 -28.13 -70.87
N PHE A 294 101.40 -27.88 -69.59
CA PHE A 294 102.77 -27.90 -69.05
C PHE A 294 103.41 -29.28 -69.12
N ILE A 295 102.68 -30.35 -68.76
CA ILE A 295 103.16 -31.74 -68.88
C ILE A 295 103.42 -32.11 -70.33
N ALA A 296 102.50 -31.78 -71.24
CA ALA A 296 102.65 -32.06 -72.67
C ALA A 296 103.83 -31.29 -73.29
N TRP A 297 104.07 -30.06 -72.85
CA TRP A 297 105.25 -29.27 -73.23
C TRP A 297 106.55 -29.91 -72.74
N LEU A 298 106.61 -30.34 -71.47
CA LEU A 298 107.81 -30.95 -70.86
C LEU A 298 108.19 -32.29 -71.50
N THR A 299 107.19 -33.07 -71.92
CA THR A 299 107.36 -34.41 -72.51
C THR A 299 107.62 -34.39 -74.02
N GLY A 300 107.62 -33.21 -74.66
CA GLY A 300 107.91 -33.07 -76.09
C GLY A 300 106.80 -33.56 -77.03
N LEU A 301 105.57 -33.73 -76.52
CA LEU A 301 104.40 -34.06 -77.34
C LEU A 301 104.08 -32.92 -78.31
N SER A 302 103.50 -33.23 -79.47
CA SER A 302 103.08 -32.21 -80.44
C SER A 302 101.95 -31.35 -79.85
N LEU A 303 102.29 -30.17 -79.37
CA LEU A 303 101.32 -29.20 -78.86
C LEU A 303 100.56 -28.52 -80.01
N PRO A 304 99.26 -28.23 -79.83
CA PRO A 304 98.52 -27.38 -80.74
C PRO A 304 99.07 -25.93 -80.76
N ILE A 305 99.70 -25.49 -79.67
CA ILE A 305 100.33 -24.16 -79.54
C ILE A 305 101.83 -24.35 -79.33
N LYS A 306 102.64 -23.95 -80.32
CA LYS A 306 104.12 -24.01 -80.23
C LYS A 306 104.67 -22.75 -79.58
N LEU A 307 105.18 -22.84 -78.35
CA LEU A 307 105.78 -21.70 -77.63
C LEU A 307 107.11 -21.22 -78.22
N SER A 308 107.69 -21.95 -79.18
CA SER A 308 108.90 -21.54 -79.89
C SER A 308 108.64 -20.56 -81.04
N THR A 309 107.37 -20.30 -81.39
CA THR A 309 106.97 -19.33 -82.41
C THR A 309 106.33 -18.10 -81.76
N LEU A 310 106.55 -16.93 -82.36
CA LEU A 310 105.97 -15.67 -81.87
C LEU A 310 104.44 -15.74 -81.79
N GLU A 311 103.80 -16.35 -82.80
CA GLU A 311 102.35 -16.54 -82.87
C GLU A 311 101.83 -17.39 -81.69
N GLY A 312 102.52 -18.46 -81.31
CA GLY A 312 102.11 -19.35 -80.21
C GLY A 312 102.27 -18.69 -78.84
N VAL A 313 103.31 -17.89 -78.64
CA VAL A 313 103.49 -17.11 -77.41
C VAL A 313 102.39 -16.06 -77.24
N ILE A 314 102.05 -15.34 -78.32
CA ILE A 314 100.97 -14.33 -78.31
C ILE A 314 99.62 -15.00 -77.99
N LEU A 315 99.33 -16.14 -78.61
CA LEU A 315 98.07 -16.87 -78.40
C LEU A 315 97.97 -17.46 -76.97
N PHE A 316 99.08 -17.95 -76.41
CA PHE A 316 99.09 -18.39 -75.01
C PHE A 316 98.87 -17.21 -74.04
N ALA A 317 99.53 -16.08 -74.29
CA ALA A 317 99.37 -14.87 -73.49
C ALA A 317 97.93 -14.31 -73.54
N SER A 318 97.25 -14.43 -74.69
CA SER A 318 95.84 -14.01 -74.82
C SER A 318 94.88 -14.93 -74.06
N ILE A 319 95.09 -16.25 -74.09
CA ILE A 319 94.32 -17.22 -73.27
C ILE A 319 94.52 -16.95 -71.78
N LEU A 320 95.77 -16.74 -71.34
CA LEU A 320 96.06 -16.42 -69.94
C LEU A 320 95.39 -15.11 -69.49
N SER A 321 95.42 -14.09 -70.37
CA SER A 321 94.74 -12.82 -70.14
C SER A 321 93.22 -12.96 -70.09
N LEU A 322 92.64 -13.84 -70.92
CA LEU A 322 91.21 -14.16 -70.91
C LEU A 322 90.81 -14.85 -69.61
N ILE A 323 91.59 -15.82 -69.13
CA ILE A 323 91.35 -16.48 -67.83
C ILE A 323 91.41 -15.46 -66.69
N ALA A 324 92.45 -14.61 -66.66
CA ALA A 324 92.59 -13.56 -65.65
C ALA A 324 91.41 -12.56 -65.70
N PHE A 325 90.94 -12.20 -66.89
CA PHE A 325 89.76 -11.38 -67.08
C PHE A 325 88.48 -12.06 -66.57
N LEU A 326 88.26 -13.33 -66.89
CA LEU A 326 87.09 -14.10 -66.44
C LEU A 326 87.06 -14.26 -64.92
N VAL A 327 88.19 -14.60 -64.30
CA VAL A 327 88.33 -14.66 -62.84
C VAL A 327 87.98 -13.31 -62.21
N ARG A 328 88.51 -12.21 -62.76
CA ARG A 328 88.22 -10.86 -62.28
C ARG A 328 86.75 -10.47 -62.45
N ALA A 329 86.15 -10.79 -63.59
CA ALA A 329 84.75 -10.51 -63.88
C ALA A 329 83.81 -11.28 -62.95
N LEU A 330 84.01 -12.61 -62.82
CA LEU A 330 83.22 -13.45 -61.93
C LEU A 330 83.39 -13.06 -60.46
N SER A 331 84.62 -12.75 -60.02
CA SER A 331 84.85 -12.25 -58.66
C SER A 331 84.05 -10.97 -58.38
N ARG A 332 84.02 -10.02 -59.32
CA ARG A 332 83.21 -8.79 -59.20
C ARG A 332 81.71 -9.09 -59.11
N LEU A 333 81.21 -10.04 -59.92
CA LEU A 333 79.80 -10.45 -59.87
C LEU A 333 79.44 -11.12 -58.54
N ILE A 334 80.31 -11.99 -58.00
CA ILE A 334 80.15 -12.61 -56.68
C ILE A 334 80.06 -11.53 -55.59
N PHE A 335 81.05 -10.63 -55.53
CA PHE A 335 81.06 -9.55 -54.52
C PHE A 335 79.85 -8.64 -54.66
N SER A 336 79.41 -8.33 -55.89
CA SER A 336 78.20 -7.54 -56.13
C SER A 336 76.95 -8.24 -55.62
N SER A 337 76.76 -9.53 -55.93
CA SER A 337 75.59 -10.29 -55.46
C SER A 337 75.57 -10.45 -53.95
N PHE A 338 76.70 -10.77 -53.31
CA PHE A 338 76.73 -10.88 -51.85
C PHE A 338 76.64 -9.52 -51.13
N HIS A 339 77.13 -8.43 -51.73
CA HIS A 339 76.90 -7.09 -51.20
C HIS A 339 75.42 -6.71 -51.23
N LEU A 340 74.73 -6.97 -52.35
CA LEU A 340 73.29 -6.74 -52.48
C LEU A 340 72.46 -7.65 -51.56
N GLN A 341 72.89 -8.89 -51.34
CA GLN A 341 72.29 -9.76 -50.33
C GLN A 341 72.41 -9.13 -48.94
N ARG A 342 73.63 -8.74 -48.53
CA ARG A 342 73.87 -8.20 -47.19
C ARG A 342 73.12 -6.89 -46.97
N ASP A 343 73.08 -6.01 -47.96
CA ASP A 343 72.27 -4.80 -47.94
C ASP A 343 70.76 -5.11 -47.78
N ALA A 344 70.25 -6.13 -48.47
CA ALA A 344 68.86 -6.56 -48.30
C ALA A 344 68.60 -7.17 -46.90
N GLU A 345 69.52 -7.97 -46.35
CA GLU A 345 69.42 -8.51 -44.97
C GLU A 345 69.49 -7.39 -43.92
N GLU A 346 70.38 -6.41 -44.08
CA GLU A 346 70.48 -5.23 -43.22
C GLU A 346 69.18 -4.41 -43.25
N ARG A 347 68.56 -4.23 -44.42
CA ARG A 347 67.26 -3.53 -44.54
C ARG A 347 66.09 -4.31 -43.94
N GLU A 348 66.09 -5.64 -44.07
CA GLU A 348 65.10 -6.50 -43.39
C GLU A 348 65.22 -6.34 -41.87
N GLN A 349 66.43 -6.45 -41.32
CA GLN A 349 66.68 -6.29 -39.89
C GLN A 349 66.34 -4.89 -39.39
N LEU A 350 66.67 -3.84 -40.15
CA LEU A 350 66.27 -2.46 -39.83
C LEU A 350 64.74 -2.29 -39.84
N THR A 351 64.03 -2.98 -40.74
CA THR A 351 62.56 -2.97 -40.77
C THR A 351 61.98 -3.63 -39.53
N TYR A 352 62.54 -4.77 -39.10
CA TYR A 352 62.14 -5.43 -37.85
C TYR A 352 62.49 -4.62 -36.60
N LEU A 353 63.68 -4.01 -36.57
CA LEU A 353 64.09 -3.13 -35.48
C LEU A 353 63.17 -1.92 -35.38
N TYR A 354 62.77 -1.34 -36.52
CA TYR A 354 61.77 -0.27 -36.54
C TYR A 354 60.42 -0.73 -35.97
N LEU A 355 59.96 -1.92 -36.36
CA LEU A 355 58.72 -2.52 -35.85
C LEU A 355 58.79 -2.79 -34.34
N SER A 356 59.90 -3.29 -33.82
CA SER A 356 60.07 -3.54 -32.38
C SER A 356 60.18 -2.24 -31.58
N LEU A 357 60.87 -1.22 -32.09
CA LEU A 357 61.00 0.07 -31.43
C LEU A 357 59.67 0.85 -31.40
N GLY A 358 58.88 0.78 -32.47
CA GLY A 358 57.53 1.35 -32.50
C GLY A 358 56.56 0.71 -31.49
N HIS A 359 56.86 -0.50 -31.02
CA HIS A 359 56.06 -1.23 -30.03
C HIS A 359 56.40 -0.86 -28.58
N GLU A 360 57.60 -0.31 -28.31
CA GLU A 360 58.11 -0.18 -26.93
C GLU A 360 58.37 1.26 -26.45
N THR A 361 58.39 2.31 -27.30
CA THR A 361 58.56 3.69 -26.80
C THR A 361 58.22 4.77 -27.84
N GLU A 362 57.94 6.01 -27.39
CA GLU A 362 57.90 7.22 -28.24
C GLU A 362 59.28 7.44 -28.87
N VAL A 363 59.54 6.79 -30.00
CA VAL A 363 60.77 6.99 -30.77
C VAL A 363 60.80 8.40 -31.33
N ASP A 364 61.81 9.16 -30.93
CA ASP A 364 62.08 10.52 -31.39
C ASP A 364 62.07 10.65 -32.93
N ALA A 365 61.57 11.77 -33.43
CA ALA A 365 61.33 12.00 -34.86
C ALA A 365 62.63 11.96 -35.68
N GLU A 366 63.78 12.26 -35.08
CA GLU A 366 65.09 12.19 -35.73
C GLU A 366 65.53 10.74 -35.93
N SER A 367 65.36 9.89 -34.92
CA SER A 367 65.65 8.44 -35.01
C SER A 367 64.78 7.76 -36.08
N ARG A 368 63.50 8.13 -36.18
CA ARG A 368 62.59 7.66 -37.24
C ARG A 368 63.07 8.07 -38.64
N ARG A 369 63.58 9.29 -38.80
CA ARG A 369 64.12 9.78 -40.07
C ARG A 369 65.36 9.01 -40.51
N ILE A 370 66.28 8.73 -39.59
CA ILE A 370 67.51 7.98 -39.88
C ILE A 370 67.19 6.56 -40.37
N ILE A 371 66.26 5.86 -39.68
CA ILE A 371 65.88 4.49 -40.06
C ILE A 371 65.17 4.49 -41.43
N LEU A 372 64.25 5.42 -41.68
CA LEU A 372 63.59 5.55 -42.98
C LEU A 372 64.59 5.87 -44.10
N GLN A 373 65.56 6.75 -43.85
CA GLN A 373 66.61 7.06 -44.81
C GLN A 373 67.48 5.83 -45.11
N ALA A 374 67.87 5.06 -44.10
CA ALA A 374 68.63 3.82 -44.30
C ALA A 374 67.84 2.81 -45.13
N LEU A 375 66.55 2.59 -44.82
CA LEU A 375 65.67 1.65 -45.53
C LEU A 375 65.46 2.00 -47.02
N PHE A 376 65.32 3.30 -47.34
CA PHE A 376 65.00 3.78 -48.68
C PHE A 376 66.18 4.35 -49.48
N SER A 377 67.39 4.40 -48.90
CA SER A 377 68.61 4.78 -49.63
C SER A 377 68.96 3.75 -50.71
N ARG A 378 69.62 4.13 -51.80
CA ARG A 378 70.04 3.18 -52.85
C ARG A 378 71.33 2.47 -52.41
N SER A 379 71.42 1.15 -52.59
CA SER A 379 72.68 0.44 -52.45
C SER A 379 73.60 0.70 -53.64
N ASP A 380 74.80 1.18 -53.35
CA ASP A 380 75.88 1.25 -54.32
C ASP A 380 76.34 -0.17 -54.64
N SER A 381 75.87 -0.73 -55.76
CA SER A 381 76.52 -1.90 -56.32
C SER A 381 77.84 -1.44 -56.95
N GLY A 382 78.95 -2.00 -56.47
CA GLY A 382 80.31 -1.68 -56.95
C GLY A 382 80.60 -2.06 -58.42
N LEU A 383 79.56 -2.21 -59.24
CA LEU A 383 79.62 -2.54 -60.67
C LEU A 383 79.40 -1.32 -61.57
N LEU A 384 78.86 -0.22 -61.04
CA LEU A 384 78.69 1.04 -61.77
C LEU A 384 79.76 2.02 -61.31
N ASN A 385 80.66 2.40 -62.22
CA ASN A 385 81.49 3.57 -62.02
C ASN A 385 80.58 4.76 -61.75
N LYS A 386 80.94 5.51 -60.70
CA LYS A 386 80.40 6.83 -60.34
C LYS A 386 80.16 7.63 -61.61
N ASP A 387 78.90 7.83 -61.97
CA ASP A 387 78.38 9.09 -62.48
C ASP A 387 76.89 8.93 -62.86
N SER A 388 76.11 9.93 -62.42
CA SER A 388 74.67 10.12 -62.68
C SER A 388 73.70 9.23 -61.88
N ALA A 389 73.50 9.60 -60.62
CA ALA A 389 72.26 9.31 -59.90
C ALA A 389 71.62 10.65 -59.46
N PRO A 390 70.32 10.90 -59.71
CA PRO A 390 69.63 11.99 -59.05
C PRO A 390 69.60 11.66 -57.56
N SER A 391 70.13 12.57 -56.74
CA SER A 391 69.84 12.61 -55.31
C SER A 391 68.32 12.54 -55.13
N MET A 392 67.83 11.69 -54.23
CA MET A 392 66.47 11.84 -53.72
C MET A 392 66.30 13.30 -53.29
N PRO A 393 65.31 14.04 -53.83
CA PRO A 393 65.11 15.41 -53.40
C PRO A 393 64.76 15.37 -51.92
N GLY A 394 65.56 16.05 -51.08
CA GLY A 394 65.39 16.10 -49.62
C GLY A 394 64.00 16.58 -49.15
N ASN A 395 63.12 17.00 -50.08
CA ASN A 395 61.82 17.59 -49.80
C ASN A 395 60.63 16.60 -49.88
N VAL A 396 60.82 15.33 -50.25
CA VAL A 396 59.70 14.36 -50.35
C VAL A 396 59.29 13.82 -48.96
N LEU A 397 60.26 13.62 -48.07
CA LEU A 397 59.99 13.22 -46.67
C LEU A 397 59.34 14.36 -45.88
N ASP A 398 59.73 15.62 -46.13
CA ASP A 398 59.06 16.80 -45.56
C ASP A 398 57.63 16.94 -46.08
N SER A 399 57.36 16.70 -47.37
CA SER A 399 56.01 16.80 -47.91
C SER A 399 55.08 15.67 -47.42
N ILE A 400 55.58 14.45 -47.22
CA ILE A 400 54.80 13.34 -46.63
C ILE A 400 54.53 13.59 -45.13
N LEU A 401 55.51 14.11 -44.38
CA LEU A 401 55.32 14.49 -42.97
C LEU A 401 54.37 15.68 -42.82
N HIS A 402 54.43 16.68 -43.70
CA HIS A 402 53.49 17.80 -43.73
C HIS A 402 52.06 17.39 -44.14
N ALA A 403 51.90 16.41 -45.04
CA ALA A 403 50.59 15.87 -45.41
C ALA A 403 49.91 15.14 -44.23
N THR A 404 50.70 14.42 -43.44
CA THR A 404 50.20 13.70 -42.24
C THR A 404 49.84 14.66 -41.10
N ARG A 405 50.47 15.85 -41.03
CA ARG A 405 50.18 16.89 -40.03
C ARG A 405 48.93 17.72 -40.36
N ARG A 406 48.52 17.82 -41.63
CA ARG A 406 47.31 18.56 -42.06
C ARG A 406 46.00 17.77 -41.90
N SER A 407 46.03 16.44 -41.85
CA SER A 407 44.81 15.64 -41.62
C SER A 407 44.41 15.50 -40.14
N GLY A 408 45.18 16.07 -39.22
CA GLY A 408 44.90 16.08 -37.77
C GLY A 408 44.38 17.41 -37.22
N SER A 409 44.12 18.41 -38.07
CA SER A 409 43.64 19.74 -37.65
C SER A 409 42.31 20.15 -38.27
N SER A 410 41.51 19.20 -38.75
CA SER A 410 40.13 19.43 -39.16
C SER A 410 39.22 18.35 -38.57
N SER A 411 39.00 18.43 -37.26
CA SER A 411 37.89 17.83 -36.51
C SER A 411 37.69 18.68 -35.26
#